data_AF-A0A0L8GGV4-F1
#
_entry.id   AF-A0A0L8GGV4-F1
#
_cell.length_a   1.000
_cell.length_b   1.000
_cell.length_c   1.000
_cell.angle_alpha   90.00
_cell.angle_beta   90.00
_cell.angle_gamma   90.00
#
_symmetry.space_group_name_H-M   'P 1'
#
loop_
_entity.id
_entity.type
_entity.pdbx_description
1 polymer ?
#
loop_
_entity_poly.entity_id
_entity_poly.type
_entity_poly.pdbx_seq_one_letter_code
_entity_poly.pdbx_strand_id
1 'polypeptide(L)'
;MVALSVYVSASAIVILAVVLGELYVFTLDKEIRARNLRAQFLCFLECVILTMSVIIWRTFGSRRSVRPDSNYVGVASDAKDVGQLQRRRRDQNIRAKIENENTYLSLALRILLLFYLGSCHLAFACNIFLMAENPHWLSMLTYATFGSLIQLVTALIIIEAVHYLLKLFSKKKKLFLISSRRWRHLIVVTYTIFISGLGLYRAAQLPTVKSVSIPISKLPKSLEGFRIVQLTDIHLGPTVGRRRLEDVVEIVNSLKPDIVVMTGDLVDGSVQKLKDAVAPMQDIKSVHGKFFIAGNHEYYTGDVDNWYNHMKELGYIVLHNTNIKLPRTGVKAAQQFCLAGVDDIDAVHLGYHGHGPDIDAALSSCDPTQPVVVLAHQPRVAKTILDSSYRVDLILSGHTHGGQMFPMMIGAYLINPFFAGLYQYQGRSYVYVSEGTVYWGIPMRIGSSMEITEVLLTNR
;
A
#
# COMPACT_ATOMS: atom_id res chain seq x y z
N MET A 1 20.39 21.53 -19.04
CA MET A 1 21.50 21.62 -18.07
C MET A 1 21.08 22.32 -16.78
N VAL A 2 20.46 23.50 -16.82
CA VAL A 2 19.97 24.22 -15.61
C VAL A 2 18.94 23.42 -14.78
N ALA A 3 18.02 22.69 -15.42
CA ALA A 3 17.09 21.82 -14.70
C ALA A 3 17.74 20.55 -14.11
N LEU A 4 18.90 20.14 -14.63
CA LEU A 4 19.67 19.00 -14.11
C LEU A 4 20.55 19.43 -12.94
N SER A 5 21.09 20.66 -12.98
CA SER A 5 21.83 21.24 -11.85
C SER A 5 20.90 21.51 -10.66
N VAL A 6 19.70 22.03 -10.88
CA VAL A 6 18.69 22.17 -9.80
C VAL A 6 18.28 20.80 -9.23
N TYR A 7 18.20 19.76 -10.06
CA TYR A 7 17.90 18.39 -9.64
C TYR A 7 19.01 17.80 -8.77
N VAL A 8 20.26 17.91 -9.22
CA VAL A 8 21.43 17.46 -8.47
C VAL A 8 21.57 18.25 -7.18
N SER A 9 21.29 19.56 -7.19
CA SER A 9 21.32 20.39 -5.98
C SER A 9 20.20 20.08 -4.99
N ALA A 10 18.95 19.89 -5.44
CA ALA A 10 17.84 19.56 -4.55
C ALA A 10 17.98 18.14 -3.99
N SER A 11 18.34 17.17 -4.82
CA SER A 11 18.64 15.81 -4.39
C SER A 11 19.88 15.75 -3.49
N ALA A 12 20.92 16.54 -3.75
CA ALA A 12 22.08 16.65 -2.87
C ALA A 12 21.74 17.33 -1.55
N ILE A 13 20.86 18.34 -1.51
CA ILE A 13 20.39 18.96 -0.26
C ILE A 13 19.56 17.98 0.56
N VAL A 14 18.70 17.17 -0.07
CA VAL A 14 17.94 16.12 0.61
C VAL A 14 18.87 15.01 1.10
N ILE A 15 19.81 14.53 0.28
CA ILE A 15 20.81 13.53 0.71
C ILE A 15 21.67 14.09 1.84
N LEU A 16 22.10 15.36 1.75
CA LEU A 16 22.86 16.02 2.81
C LEU A 16 22.01 16.20 4.07
N ALA A 17 20.71 16.48 3.96
CA ALA A 17 19.79 16.55 5.10
C ALA A 17 19.51 15.17 5.71
N VAL A 18 19.46 14.10 4.91
CA VAL A 18 19.35 12.71 5.39
C VAL A 18 20.66 12.31 6.10
N VAL A 19 21.82 12.58 5.49
CA VAL A 19 23.15 12.25 6.05
C VAL A 19 23.45 13.07 7.31
N LEU A 20 23.14 14.38 7.32
CA LEU A 20 23.27 15.23 8.51
C LEU A 20 22.23 14.88 9.58
N GLY A 21 21.04 14.42 9.18
CA GLY A 21 20.03 13.87 10.07
C GLY A 21 20.51 12.60 10.77
N GLU A 22 21.11 11.66 10.04
CA GLU A 22 21.69 10.44 10.63
C GLU A 22 22.82 10.73 11.62
N LEU A 23 23.63 11.78 11.37
CA LEU A 23 24.68 12.23 12.30
C LEU A 23 24.13 12.89 13.58
N TYR A 24 22.89 13.37 13.60
CA TYR A 24 22.26 14.03 14.76
C TYR A 24 21.33 13.10 15.57
N VAL A 25 21.00 11.91 15.06
CA VAL A 25 19.99 11.00 15.63
C VAL A 25 20.46 10.23 16.87
N PHE A 26 21.76 10.26 17.19
CA PHE A 26 22.31 9.57 18.36
C PHE A 26 22.03 10.27 19.72
N THR A 27 21.46 11.48 19.73
CA THR A 27 21.20 12.25 20.98
C THR A 27 19.74 12.66 21.21
N LEU A 28 18.79 12.26 20.35
CA LEU A 28 17.38 12.72 20.39
C LEU A 28 16.42 11.70 21.03
N ASP A 29 15.31 12.22 21.59
CA ASP A 29 14.19 11.48 22.22
C ASP A 29 13.53 10.44 21.26
N LYS A 30 12.97 9.37 21.82
CA LYS A 30 12.34 8.23 21.14
C LYS A 30 11.24 8.65 20.16
N GLU A 31 10.35 9.55 20.58
CA GLU A 31 9.30 10.10 19.71
C GLU A 31 9.88 10.87 18.52
N ILE A 32 11.00 11.58 18.75
CA ILE A 32 11.65 12.39 17.71
C ILE A 32 12.34 11.48 16.69
N ARG A 33 12.94 10.36 17.12
CA ARG A 33 13.55 9.38 16.21
C ARG A 33 12.51 8.69 15.33
N ALA A 34 11.39 8.24 15.89
CA ALA A 34 10.30 7.65 15.11
C ALA A 34 9.67 8.67 14.13
N ARG A 35 9.44 9.91 14.59
CA ARG A 35 8.98 11.01 13.72
C ARG A 35 9.99 11.34 12.63
N ASN A 36 11.30 11.28 12.91
CA ASN A 36 12.36 11.51 11.94
C ASN A 36 12.43 10.40 10.89
N LEU A 37 12.33 9.11 11.26
CA LEU A 37 12.32 8.02 10.28
C LEU A 37 11.07 8.09 9.41
N ARG A 38 9.90 8.36 10.01
CA ARG A 38 8.66 8.63 9.25
C ARG A 38 8.85 9.81 8.30
N ALA A 39 9.49 10.89 8.75
CA ALA A 39 9.80 12.04 7.90
C ALA A 39 10.78 11.68 6.77
N GLN A 40 11.81 10.87 7.02
CA GLN A 40 12.75 10.39 6.00
C GLN A 40 12.04 9.53 4.94
N PHE A 41 11.19 8.59 5.37
CA PHE A 41 10.38 7.77 4.46
C PHE A 41 9.44 8.63 3.61
N LEU A 42 8.73 9.58 4.23
CA LEU A 42 7.87 10.54 3.53
C LEU A 42 8.68 11.40 2.54
N CYS A 43 9.86 11.89 2.93
CA CYS A 43 10.75 12.65 2.05
C CYS A 43 11.24 11.82 0.85
N PHE A 44 11.62 10.55 1.06
CA PHE A 44 12.00 9.64 -0.01
C PHE A 44 10.85 9.46 -1.00
N LEU A 45 9.65 9.20 -0.50
CA LEU A 45 8.48 8.96 -1.33
C LEU A 45 8.05 10.23 -2.10
N GLU A 46 8.13 11.40 -1.47
CA GLU A 46 7.96 12.69 -2.15
C GLU A 46 8.99 12.93 -3.26
N CYS A 47 10.24 12.55 -3.05
CA CYS A 47 11.27 12.60 -4.11
C CYS A 47 10.90 11.70 -5.30
N VAL A 48 10.32 10.53 -5.04
CA VAL A 48 9.83 9.61 -6.08
C VAL A 48 8.65 10.24 -6.83
N ILE A 49 7.64 10.77 -6.12
CA ILE A 49 6.50 11.46 -6.76
C ILE A 49 6.99 12.64 -7.60
N LEU A 50 7.88 13.47 -7.07
CA LEU A 50 8.42 14.62 -7.80
C LEU A 50 9.09 14.18 -9.10
N THR A 51 9.85 13.09 -9.06
CA THR A 51 10.50 12.52 -10.24
C THR A 51 9.48 12.05 -11.27
N MET A 52 8.44 11.35 -10.83
CA MET A 52 7.32 10.92 -11.68
C MET A 52 6.60 12.14 -12.29
N SER A 53 6.28 13.15 -11.48
CA SER A 53 5.64 14.40 -11.89
C SER A 53 6.44 15.13 -12.96
N VAL A 54 7.77 15.21 -12.85
CA VAL A 54 8.64 15.82 -13.87
C VAL A 54 8.61 15.02 -15.18
N ILE A 55 8.66 13.69 -15.11
CA ILE A 55 8.56 12.83 -16.30
C ILE A 55 7.21 13.06 -17.01
N ILE A 56 6.12 13.08 -16.26
CA ILE A 56 4.77 13.32 -16.79
C ILE A 56 4.67 14.72 -17.40
N TRP A 57 5.14 15.77 -16.71
CA TRP A 57 5.12 17.14 -17.22
C TRP A 57 5.90 17.29 -18.53
N ARG A 58 7.08 16.67 -18.64
CA ARG A 58 7.85 16.68 -19.90
C ARG A 58 7.12 15.93 -21.01
N THR A 59 6.45 14.84 -20.68
CA THR A 59 5.77 13.96 -21.64
C THR A 59 4.49 14.58 -22.21
N PHE A 60 3.68 15.21 -21.36
CA PHE A 60 2.36 15.73 -21.72
C PHE A 60 2.27 17.26 -21.73
N GLY A 61 3.01 17.95 -20.84
CA GLY A 61 2.96 19.41 -20.69
C GLY A 61 3.80 20.18 -21.72
N SER A 62 4.89 19.59 -22.23
CA SER A 62 5.76 20.28 -23.20
C SER A 62 5.33 20.04 -24.66
N ARG A 63 4.75 21.07 -25.31
CA ARG A 63 4.84 21.23 -26.77
C ARG A 63 5.61 22.51 -27.05
N ARG A 64 6.73 22.40 -27.80
CA ARG A 64 7.33 23.55 -28.49
C ARG A 64 6.25 24.17 -29.36
N SER A 65 5.96 25.46 -29.19
CA SER A 65 5.13 26.16 -30.16
C SER A 65 5.89 26.16 -31.49
N VAL A 66 5.27 25.62 -32.52
CA VAL A 66 5.72 25.89 -33.89
C VAL A 66 5.17 27.29 -34.17
N ARG A 67 6.04 28.30 -34.17
CA ARG A 67 5.64 29.64 -34.65
C ARG A 67 5.25 29.49 -36.13
N PRO A 68 4.11 30.02 -36.57
CA PRO A 68 3.86 30.12 -38.01
C PRO A 68 4.84 31.14 -38.59
N ASP A 69 5.56 30.75 -39.64
CA ASP A 69 6.38 31.67 -40.44
C ASP A 69 5.48 32.77 -41.01
N SER A 70 5.47 33.93 -40.37
CA SER A 70 4.75 35.11 -40.80
C SER A 70 5.62 35.95 -41.72
N ASN A 71 5.80 35.53 -42.97
CA ASN A 71 6.36 36.40 -44.00
C ASN A 71 5.74 36.02 -45.34
N TYR A 72 4.77 36.80 -45.84
CA TYR A 72 4.57 37.12 -47.25
C TYR A 72 3.38 38.07 -47.40
N VAL A 73 3.67 39.36 -47.64
CA VAL A 73 2.69 40.35 -48.09
C VAL A 73 2.98 40.61 -49.57
N GLY A 74 2.22 39.97 -50.45
CA GLY A 74 2.21 40.27 -51.89
C GLY A 74 0.96 41.08 -52.22
N VAL A 75 1.14 42.24 -52.86
CA VAL A 75 0.06 43.09 -53.37
C VAL A 75 -0.47 42.50 -54.67
N ALA A 76 -1.77 42.22 -54.75
CA ALA A 76 -2.40 41.65 -55.94
C ALA A 76 -3.06 42.74 -56.80
N SER A 77 -2.94 42.64 -58.13
CA SER A 77 -3.30 43.70 -59.07
C SER A 77 -4.44 43.35 -60.05
N ASP A 78 -5.25 42.31 -59.81
CA ASP A 78 -6.32 41.90 -60.74
C ASP A 78 -7.63 41.41 -60.07
N ALA A 79 -8.78 41.53 -60.76
CA ALA A 79 -10.10 41.18 -60.21
C ALA A 79 -10.31 39.68 -59.94
N LYS A 80 -9.63 38.79 -60.68
CA LYS A 80 -9.55 37.34 -60.37
C LYS A 80 -8.74 37.05 -59.10
N ASP A 81 -7.82 37.96 -58.76
CA ASP A 81 -6.92 37.89 -57.61
C ASP A 81 -7.64 38.29 -56.32
N VAL A 82 -8.64 39.18 -56.38
CA VAL A 82 -9.48 39.57 -55.24
C VAL A 82 -10.29 38.39 -54.68
N GLY A 83 -10.86 37.55 -55.54
CA GLY A 83 -11.59 36.34 -55.13
C GLY A 83 -10.69 35.28 -54.50
N GLN A 84 -9.45 35.14 -54.99
CA GLN A 84 -8.45 34.26 -54.37
C GLN A 84 -7.93 34.82 -53.03
N LEU A 85 -7.72 36.14 -52.94
CA LEU A 85 -7.35 36.82 -51.70
C LEU A 85 -8.42 36.68 -50.61
N GLN A 86 -9.70 36.82 -50.96
CA GLN A 86 -10.80 36.64 -50.00
C GLN A 86 -10.88 35.21 -49.48
N ARG A 87 -10.70 34.19 -50.35
CA ARG A 87 -10.60 32.78 -49.92
C ARG A 87 -9.40 32.55 -49.01
N ARG A 88 -8.22 33.07 -49.37
CA ARG A 88 -7.01 32.96 -48.55
C ARG A 88 -7.14 33.65 -47.20
N ARG A 89 -7.76 34.84 -47.12
CA ARG A 89 -8.07 35.53 -45.85
C ARG A 89 -9.05 34.72 -45.00
N ARG A 90 -10.09 34.14 -45.61
CA ARG A 90 -11.02 33.25 -44.91
C ARG A 90 -10.31 32.02 -44.35
N ASP A 91 -9.43 31.39 -45.13
CA ASP A 91 -8.64 30.23 -44.70
C ASP A 91 -7.63 30.60 -43.60
N GLN A 92 -7.00 31.78 -43.68
CA GLN A 92 -6.13 32.31 -42.63
C GLN A 92 -6.90 32.60 -41.34
N ASN A 93 -8.09 33.19 -41.41
CA ASN A 93 -8.93 33.44 -40.25
C ASN A 93 -9.43 32.14 -39.61
N ILE A 94 -9.79 31.13 -40.42
CA ILE A 94 -10.15 29.79 -39.93
C ILE A 94 -8.94 29.13 -39.25
N ARG A 95 -7.75 29.18 -39.86
CA ARG A 95 -6.52 28.65 -39.27
C ARG A 95 -6.16 29.35 -37.96
N ALA A 96 -6.22 30.68 -37.92
CA ALA A 96 -5.96 31.46 -36.71
C ALA A 96 -6.97 31.15 -35.59
N LYS A 97 -8.25 30.97 -35.94
CA LYS A 97 -9.28 30.54 -34.98
C LYS A 97 -9.00 29.14 -34.43
N ILE A 98 -8.68 28.19 -35.30
CA ILE A 98 -8.30 26.82 -34.91
C ILE A 98 -7.03 26.82 -34.06
N GLU A 99 -6.03 27.64 -34.39
CA GLU A 99 -4.78 27.76 -33.63
C GLU A 99 -5.03 28.36 -32.25
N ASN A 100 -5.91 29.37 -32.15
CA ASN A 100 -6.32 29.98 -30.89
C ASN A 100 -7.12 29.00 -30.01
N GLU A 101 -8.10 28.29 -30.57
CA GLU A 101 -8.85 27.23 -29.87
C GLU A 101 -7.93 26.11 -29.38
N ASN A 102 -6.97 25.67 -30.21
CA ASN A 102 -5.94 24.72 -29.82
C ASN A 102 -5.03 25.25 -28.71
N THR A 103 -4.80 26.56 -28.65
CA THR A 103 -4.00 27.21 -27.62
C THR A 103 -4.72 27.19 -26.28
N TYR A 104 -6.00 27.60 -26.24
CA TYR A 104 -6.82 27.51 -25.03
C TYR A 104 -6.98 26.08 -24.55
N LEU A 105 -7.26 25.13 -25.45
CA LEU A 105 -7.33 23.71 -25.10
C LEU A 105 -6.00 23.20 -24.52
N SER A 106 -4.87 23.62 -25.09
CA SER A 106 -3.54 23.25 -24.58
C SER A 106 -3.23 23.86 -23.21
N LEU A 107 -3.70 25.08 -22.94
CA LEU A 107 -3.56 25.74 -21.65
C LEU A 107 -4.43 25.05 -20.59
N ALA A 108 -5.70 24.77 -20.91
CA ALA A 108 -6.62 24.06 -20.02
C ALA A 108 -6.06 22.68 -19.62
N LEU A 109 -5.54 21.90 -20.58
CA LEU A 109 -4.91 20.60 -20.30
C LEU A 109 -3.67 20.72 -19.42
N ARG A 110 -2.87 21.79 -19.55
CA ARG A 110 -1.72 22.04 -18.68
C ARG A 110 -2.14 22.39 -17.26
N ILE A 111 -3.18 23.21 -17.11
CA ILE A 111 -3.74 23.54 -15.79
C ILE A 111 -4.29 22.29 -15.12
N LEU A 112 -5.06 21.47 -15.84
CA LEU A 112 -5.55 20.18 -15.33
C LEU A 112 -4.40 19.26 -14.92
N LEU A 113 -3.33 19.20 -15.72
CA LEU A 113 -2.16 18.41 -15.40
C LEU A 113 -1.44 18.92 -14.13
N LEU A 114 -1.29 20.23 -13.96
CA LEU A 114 -0.72 20.81 -12.75
C LEU A 114 -1.57 20.50 -11.52
N PHE A 115 -2.89 20.60 -11.64
CA PHE A 115 -3.81 20.27 -10.56
C PHE A 115 -3.73 18.79 -10.19
N TYR A 116 -3.70 17.91 -11.18
CA TYR A 116 -3.51 16.46 -10.99
C TYR A 116 -2.21 16.15 -10.25
N LEU A 117 -1.08 16.70 -10.72
CA LEU A 117 0.23 16.47 -10.08
C LEU A 117 0.27 17.07 -8.67
N GLY A 118 -0.27 18.27 -8.47
CA GLY A 118 -0.40 18.89 -7.15
C GLY A 118 -1.22 18.04 -6.17
N SER A 119 -2.32 17.43 -6.65
CA SER A 119 -3.13 16.50 -5.86
C SER A 119 -2.34 15.26 -5.42
N CYS A 120 -1.48 14.71 -6.28
CA CYS A 120 -0.64 13.57 -5.92
C CYS A 120 0.31 13.88 -4.75
N HIS A 121 0.90 15.08 -4.72
CA HIS A 121 1.77 15.52 -3.63
C HIS A 121 1.00 15.81 -2.33
N LEU A 122 -0.28 16.18 -2.43
CA LEU A 122 -1.08 16.50 -1.24
C LEU A 122 -1.47 15.26 -0.41
N ALA A 123 -1.32 14.04 -0.95
CA ALA A 123 -1.68 12.80 -0.26
C ALA A 123 -1.00 12.66 1.11
N PHE A 124 0.29 13.00 1.20
CA PHE A 124 1.05 12.89 2.46
C PHE A 124 0.75 13.99 3.46
N ALA A 125 0.45 15.20 3.00
CA ALA A 125 -0.02 16.25 3.88
C ALA A 125 -1.36 15.83 4.53
N CYS A 126 -2.24 15.18 3.76
CA CYS A 126 -3.50 14.66 4.29
C CYS A 126 -3.29 13.59 5.38
N ASN A 127 -2.24 12.76 5.27
CA ASN A 127 -1.87 11.81 6.33
C ASN A 127 -1.54 12.50 7.67
N ILE A 128 -0.96 13.70 7.63
CA ILE A 128 -0.56 14.43 8.84
C ILE A 128 -1.74 15.24 9.41
N PHE A 129 -2.42 15.99 8.54
CA PHE A 129 -3.38 17.02 8.94
C PHE A 129 -4.85 16.57 8.94
N LEU A 130 -5.20 15.55 8.13
CA LEU A 130 -6.59 15.12 7.94
C LEU A 130 -6.84 13.71 8.51
N MET A 131 -6.08 13.34 9.54
CA MET A 131 -6.27 12.11 10.29
C MET A 131 -7.44 12.30 11.27
N ALA A 132 -8.51 11.53 11.08
CA ALA A 132 -9.74 11.63 11.84
C ALA A 132 -10.45 10.26 11.91
N GLU A 133 -11.56 10.20 12.65
CA GLU A 133 -12.36 8.98 12.81
C GLU A 133 -12.83 8.37 11.48
N ASN A 134 -13.20 9.23 10.53
CA ASN A 134 -13.62 8.85 9.18
C ASN A 134 -12.78 9.58 8.13
N PRO A 135 -12.52 8.95 6.96
CA PRO A 135 -11.71 9.56 5.92
C PRO A 135 -12.29 10.86 5.39
N HIS A 136 -11.47 11.90 5.31
CA HIS A 136 -11.84 13.12 4.62
C HIS A 136 -11.86 12.89 3.10
N TRP A 137 -12.84 13.45 2.38
CA TRP A 137 -12.97 13.28 0.93
C TRP A 137 -11.72 13.74 0.17
N LEU A 138 -11.02 14.76 0.69
CA LEU A 138 -9.75 15.23 0.13
C LEU A 138 -8.65 14.16 0.24
N SER A 139 -8.53 13.48 1.38
CA SER A 139 -7.59 12.37 1.56
C SER A 139 -7.85 11.27 0.52
N MET A 140 -9.13 10.87 0.37
CA MET A 140 -9.54 9.89 -0.63
C MET A 140 -9.15 10.31 -2.05
N LEU A 141 -9.42 11.57 -2.43
CA LEU A 141 -9.06 12.11 -3.74
C LEU A 141 -7.54 12.10 -3.96
N THR A 142 -6.77 12.62 -3.00
CA THR A 142 -5.33 12.77 -3.15
C THR A 142 -4.62 11.42 -3.24
N TYR A 143 -5.01 10.45 -2.39
CA TYR A 143 -4.46 9.10 -2.43
C TYR A 143 -4.89 8.32 -3.70
N ALA A 144 -6.12 8.52 -4.18
CA ALA A 144 -6.56 7.96 -5.46
C ALA A 144 -5.73 8.52 -6.63
N THR A 145 -5.47 9.84 -6.65
CA THR A 145 -4.61 10.46 -7.68
C THR A 145 -3.18 9.98 -7.59
N PHE A 146 -2.65 9.74 -6.38
CA PHE A 146 -1.33 9.17 -6.19
C PHE A 146 -1.26 7.73 -6.75
N GLY A 147 -2.25 6.89 -6.44
CA GLY A 147 -2.36 5.54 -7.03
C GLY A 147 -2.43 5.57 -8.56
N SER A 148 -3.18 6.50 -9.15
CA SER A 148 -3.24 6.63 -10.62
C SER A 148 -1.93 7.14 -11.23
N LEU A 149 -1.14 7.94 -10.50
CA LEU A 149 0.18 8.38 -10.97
C LEU A 149 1.14 7.20 -11.10
N ILE A 150 1.10 6.26 -10.13
CA ILE A 150 1.84 4.99 -10.22
C ILE A 150 1.44 4.25 -11.49
N GLN A 151 0.15 4.05 -11.74
CA GLN A 151 -0.33 3.36 -12.94
C GLN A 151 0.08 4.06 -14.24
N LEU A 152 0.04 5.40 -14.27
CA LEU A 152 0.43 6.20 -15.42
C LEU A 152 1.91 6.00 -15.77
N VAL A 153 2.80 6.10 -14.78
CA VAL A 153 4.23 5.92 -15.00
C VAL A 153 4.56 4.48 -15.37
N THR A 154 3.93 3.50 -14.72
CA THR A 154 4.11 2.09 -15.06
C THR A 154 3.70 1.82 -16.51
N ALA A 155 2.54 2.31 -16.94
CA ALA A 155 2.07 2.16 -18.31
C ALA A 155 3.01 2.82 -19.34
N LEU A 156 3.57 4.00 -19.02
CA LEU A 156 4.57 4.67 -19.85
C LEU A 156 5.84 3.84 -20.01
N ILE A 157 6.37 3.29 -18.91
CA ILE A 157 7.57 2.45 -18.93
C ILE A 157 7.32 1.22 -19.80
N ILE A 158 6.19 0.53 -19.59
CA ILE A 158 5.84 -0.68 -20.33
C ILE A 158 5.67 -0.37 -21.83
N ILE A 159 4.91 0.67 -22.19
CA ILE A 159 4.64 0.95 -23.60
C ILE A 159 5.89 1.37 -24.36
N GLU A 160 6.82 2.11 -23.72
CA GLU A 160 8.09 2.51 -24.33
C GLU A 160 9.07 1.33 -24.41
N ALA A 161 9.09 0.44 -23.41
CA ALA A 161 9.86 -0.81 -23.48
C ALA A 161 9.37 -1.71 -24.63
N VAL A 162 8.05 -1.91 -24.74
CA VAL A 162 7.44 -2.67 -25.85
C VAL A 162 7.76 -2.01 -27.19
N HIS A 163 7.64 -0.67 -27.29
CA HIS A 163 7.99 0.05 -28.50
C HIS A 163 9.45 -0.16 -28.92
N TYR A 164 10.38 -0.11 -27.97
CA TYR A 164 11.80 -0.32 -28.22
C TYR A 164 12.10 -1.77 -28.63
N LEU A 165 11.54 -2.76 -27.92
CA LEU A 165 11.68 -4.18 -28.26
C LEU A 165 11.16 -4.46 -29.67
N LEU A 166 9.97 -3.98 -30.02
CA LEU A 166 9.41 -4.14 -31.37
C LEU A 166 10.30 -3.50 -32.45
N LYS A 167 10.99 -2.41 -32.14
CA LYS A 167 11.95 -1.77 -33.05
C LYS A 167 13.20 -2.62 -33.29
N LEU A 168 13.65 -3.37 -32.28
CA LEU A 168 14.80 -4.28 -32.41
C LEU A 168 14.47 -5.48 -33.32
N PHE A 169 13.26 -6.03 -33.24
CA PHE A 169 12.88 -7.25 -33.97
C PHE A 169 12.21 -7.00 -35.32
N SER A 170 11.67 -5.81 -35.56
CA SER A 170 10.93 -5.56 -36.80
C SER A 170 11.80 -4.99 -37.93
N LYS A 171 12.14 -5.83 -38.92
CA LYS A 171 12.71 -5.39 -40.21
C LYS A 171 11.68 -4.68 -41.12
N LYS A 172 10.38 -4.72 -40.81
CA LYS A 172 9.29 -4.12 -41.62
C LYS A 172 8.51 -3.06 -40.83
N LYS A 173 8.49 -1.82 -41.34
CA LYS A 173 7.92 -0.58 -40.74
C LYS A 173 6.39 -0.55 -40.44
N LYS A 174 5.67 -1.67 -40.25
CA LYS A 174 4.20 -1.66 -40.14
C LYS A 174 3.66 -2.25 -38.84
N LEU A 175 3.96 -1.61 -37.71
CA LEU A 175 3.07 -1.62 -36.53
C LEU A 175 2.60 -0.17 -36.28
N PHE A 176 1.55 0.24 -37.00
CA PHE A 176 1.13 1.64 -37.12
C PHE A 176 0.64 2.27 -35.80
N LEU A 177 -0.04 1.48 -34.95
CA LEU A 177 -0.63 1.97 -33.70
C LEU A 177 0.42 2.33 -32.64
N ILE A 178 1.39 1.45 -32.36
CA ILE A 178 2.42 1.71 -31.31
C ILE A 178 3.55 2.61 -31.84
N SER A 179 3.71 2.73 -33.16
CA SER A 179 4.73 3.61 -33.75
C SER A 179 4.46 5.10 -33.50
N SER A 180 3.19 5.51 -33.52
CA SER A 180 2.82 6.91 -33.25
C SER A 180 2.85 7.24 -31.76
N ARG A 181 3.61 8.27 -31.40
CA ARG A 181 3.66 8.80 -30.02
C ARG A 181 2.26 9.18 -29.50
N ARG A 182 1.39 9.73 -30.36
CA ARG A 182 0.03 10.12 -29.97
C ARG A 182 -0.81 8.91 -29.54
N TRP A 183 -0.73 7.82 -30.29
CA TRP A 183 -1.45 6.59 -29.98
C TRP A 183 -0.91 5.90 -28.72
N ARG A 184 0.42 5.87 -28.51
CA ARG A 184 0.98 5.36 -27.24
C ARG A 184 0.48 6.13 -26.04
N HIS A 185 0.50 7.47 -26.11
CA HIS A 185 -0.02 8.32 -25.04
C HIS A 185 -1.52 8.08 -24.78
N LEU A 186 -2.32 7.91 -25.84
CA LEU A 186 -3.75 7.60 -25.71
C LEU A 186 -3.98 6.25 -25.05
N ILE A 187 -3.22 5.22 -25.45
CA ILE A 187 -3.26 3.88 -24.84
C ILE A 187 -2.92 3.98 -23.35
N VAL A 188 -1.84 4.69 -23.01
CA VAL A 188 -1.40 4.91 -21.63
C VAL A 188 -2.50 5.57 -20.79
N VAL A 189 -3.04 6.71 -21.25
CA VAL A 189 -4.08 7.43 -20.49
C VAL A 189 -5.35 6.58 -20.34
N THR A 190 -5.77 5.90 -21.41
CA THR A 190 -6.95 5.02 -21.38
C THR A 190 -6.73 3.85 -20.41
N TYR A 191 -5.56 3.22 -20.47
CA TYR A 191 -5.17 2.16 -19.53
C TYR A 191 -5.18 2.67 -18.09
N THR A 192 -4.56 3.83 -17.82
CA THR A 192 -4.52 4.41 -16.47
C THR A 192 -5.91 4.66 -15.92
N ILE A 193 -6.80 5.30 -16.69
CA ILE A 193 -8.18 5.56 -16.25
C ILE A 193 -8.90 4.24 -15.94
N PHE A 194 -8.80 3.26 -16.85
CA PHE A 194 -9.47 1.97 -16.68
C PHE A 194 -8.93 1.19 -15.47
N ILE A 195 -7.61 1.04 -15.35
CA ILE A 195 -7.00 0.22 -14.30
C ILE A 195 -7.13 0.87 -12.93
N SER A 196 -7.02 2.20 -12.84
CA SER A 196 -7.25 2.94 -11.59
C SER A 196 -8.72 2.88 -11.19
N GLY A 197 -9.65 3.01 -12.13
CA GLY A 197 -11.08 2.83 -11.87
C GLY A 197 -11.41 1.43 -11.34
N LEU A 198 -10.84 0.39 -11.94
CA LEU A 198 -10.97 -0.99 -11.45
C LEU A 198 -10.36 -1.17 -10.06
N GLY A 199 -9.18 -0.60 -9.82
CA GLY A 199 -8.50 -0.66 -8.53
C GLY A 199 -9.32 0.01 -7.41
N LEU A 200 -9.86 1.20 -7.68
CA LEU A 200 -10.75 1.93 -6.77
C LEU A 200 -12.04 1.14 -6.50
N TYR A 201 -12.67 0.59 -7.55
CA TYR A 201 -13.87 -0.21 -7.42
C TYR A 201 -13.65 -1.44 -6.52
N ARG A 202 -12.51 -2.13 -6.68
CA ARG A 202 -12.16 -3.30 -5.86
C ARG A 202 -11.88 -2.91 -4.41
N ALA A 203 -11.16 -1.82 -4.17
CA ALA A 203 -10.91 -1.31 -2.82
C ALA A 203 -12.20 -0.83 -2.12
N ALA A 204 -13.18 -0.34 -2.89
CA ALA A 204 -14.48 0.06 -2.33
C ALA A 204 -15.32 -1.12 -1.83
N GLN A 205 -15.11 -2.35 -2.32
CA GLN A 205 -15.83 -3.54 -1.87
C GLN A 205 -15.48 -3.93 -0.43
N LEU A 206 -16.31 -4.75 0.21
CA LEU A 206 -15.97 -5.36 1.51
C LEU A 206 -14.97 -6.52 1.31
N PRO A 207 -14.15 -6.83 2.33
CA PRO A 207 -13.27 -8.00 2.27
C PRO A 207 -14.07 -9.29 2.16
N THR A 208 -13.54 -10.23 1.39
CA THR A 208 -14.13 -11.56 1.26
C THR A 208 -13.63 -12.47 2.37
N VAL A 209 -14.47 -13.37 2.85
CA VAL A 209 -14.01 -14.42 3.77
C VAL A 209 -13.26 -15.50 2.99
N LYS A 210 -12.05 -15.82 3.43
CA LYS A 210 -11.22 -16.87 2.83
C LYS A 210 -10.97 -17.96 3.85
N SER A 211 -11.63 -19.09 3.67
CA SER A 211 -11.52 -20.24 4.55
C SER A 211 -10.36 -21.15 4.12
N VAL A 212 -9.46 -21.47 5.04
CA VAL A 212 -8.32 -22.36 4.82
C VAL A 212 -8.23 -23.42 5.91
N SER A 213 -8.20 -24.69 5.51
CA SER A 213 -8.00 -25.82 6.43
C SER A 213 -6.52 -26.15 6.52
N ILE A 214 -5.97 -26.11 7.74
CA ILE A 214 -4.54 -26.33 7.98
C ILE A 214 -4.36 -27.59 8.84
N PRO A 215 -3.70 -28.63 8.31
CA PRO A 215 -3.51 -29.87 9.04
C PRO A 215 -2.35 -29.77 10.03
N ILE A 216 -2.66 -29.86 11.32
CA ILE A 216 -1.73 -29.69 12.43
C ILE A 216 -1.34 -31.05 13.03
N SER A 217 -0.04 -31.28 13.18
CA SER A 217 0.46 -32.53 13.75
C SER A 217 0.13 -32.62 15.25
N LYS A 218 -0.39 -33.78 15.69
CA LYS A 218 -0.80 -34.03 17.08
C LYS A 218 -1.84 -33.03 17.59
N LEU A 219 -2.74 -32.57 16.74
CA LEU A 219 -3.86 -31.74 17.16
C LEU A 219 -4.81 -32.59 18.05
N PRO A 220 -5.11 -32.17 19.28
CA PRO A 220 -6.12 -32.84 20.09
C PRO A 220 -7.45 -32.97 19.33
N LYS A 221 -8.11 -34.14 19.39
CA LYS A 221 -9.41 -34.36 18.70
C LYS A 221 -10.49 -33.34 19.07
N SER A 222 -10.42 -32.77 20.27
CA SER A 222 -11.32 -31.70 20.73
C SER A 222 -11.11 -30.35 20.02
N LEU A 223 -10.01 -30.18 19.30
CA LEU A 223 -9.67 -28.99 18.53
C LEU A 223 -9.83 -29.21 17.01
N GLU A 224 -10.39 -30.34 16.59
CA GLU A 224 -10.75 -30.55 15.19
C GLU A 224 -11.80 -29.51 14.79
N GLY A 225 -11.52 -28.76 13.72
CA GLY A 225 -12.37 -27.67 13.25
C GLY A 225 -12.28 -26.39 14.09
N PHE A 226 -11.29 -26.28 14.99
CA PHE A 226 -11.07 -25.06 15.76
C PHE A 226 -10.85 -23.88 14.81
N ARG A 227 -11.67 -22.84 14.98
CA ARG A 227 -11.79 -21.70 14.05
C ARG A 227 -11.04 -20.48 14.58
N ILE A 228 -9.95 -20.14 13.90
CA ILE A 228 -9.19 -18.90 14.12
C ILE A 228 -9.58 -17.92 13.01
N VAL A 229 -10.18 -16.78 13.35
CA VAL A 229 -10.39 -15.71 12.38
C VAL A 229 -9.26 -14.69 12.51
N GLN A 230 -8.51 -14.51 11.43
CA GLN A 230 -7.40 -13.56 11.34
C GLN A 230 -7.85 -12.28 10.66
N LEU A 231 -7.56 -11.16 11.32
CA LEU A 231 -7.58 -9.80 10.80
C LEU A 231 -6.14 -9.27 10.75
N THR A 232 -5.83 -8.45 9.76
CA THR A 232 -4.50 -7.84 9.61
C THR A 232 -4.57 -6.67 8.65
N ASP A 233 -3.65 -5.71 8.75
CA ASP A 233 -3.46 -4.67 7.75
C ASP A 233 -4.77 -3.91 7.41
N ILE A 234 -5.47 -3.46 8.46
CA ILE A 234 -6.70 -2.67 8.34
C ILE A 234 -6.36 -1.21 8.02
N HIS A 235 -5.27 -0.69 8.58
CA HIS A 235 -4.77 0.68 8.38
C HIS A 235 -5.84 1.76 8.56
N LEU A 236 -6.53 1.76 9.70
CA LEU A 236 -7.37 2.90 10.07
C LEU A 236 -6.54 4.18 10.04
N GLY A 237 -7.00 5.16 9.26
CA GLY A 237 -6.25 6.37 9.00
C GLY A 237 -6.86 7.24 7.90
N PRO A 238 -6.05 7.79 6.97
CA PRO A 238 -6.50 8.85 6.07
C PRO A 238 -7.56 8.39 5.05
N THR A 239 -7.62 7.09 4.73
CA THR A 239 -8.50 6.54 3.67
C THR A 239 -9.32 5.34 4.12
N VAL A 240 -9.17 4.89 5.37
CA VAL A 240 -9.97 3.84 6.02
C VAL A 240 -10.39 4.36 7.38
N GLY A 241 -11.66 4.23 7.75
CA GLY A 241 -12.14 4.71 9.06
C GLY A 241 -13.23 3.83 9.64
N ARG A 242 -13.86 4.35 10.70
CA ARG A 242 -14.76 3.60 11.58
C ARG A 242 -15.78 2.73 10.85
N ARG A 243 -16.52 3.31 9.89
CA ARG A 243 -17.58 2.59 9.16
C ARG A 243 -17.07 1.31 8.49
N ARG A 244 -15.87 1.37 7.89
CA ARG A 244 -15.26 0.19 7.25
C ARG A 244 -14.94 -0.88 8.28
N LEU A 245 -14.49 -0.50 9.47
CA LEU A 245 -14.22 -1.44 10.54
C LEU A 245 -15.52 -2.05 11.06
N GLU A 246 -16.61 -1.29 11.19
CA GLU A 246 -17.92 -1.82 11.58
C GLU A 246 -18.39 -2.93 10.62
N ASP A 247 -18.25 -2.72 9.30
CA ASP A 247 -18.56 -3.74 8.29
C ASP A 247 -17.69 -5.01 8.47
N VAL A 248 -16.40 -4.84 8.78
CA VAL A 248 -15.47 -5.96 9.07
C VAL A 248 -15.89 -6.73 10.33
N VAL A 249 -16.25 -6.02 11.40
CA VAL A 249 -16.69 -6.60 12.66
C VAL A 249 -17.97 -7.42 12.48
N GLU A 250 -18.91 -6.94 11.66
CA GLU A 250 -20.14 -7.68 11.32
C GLU A 250 -19.80 -9.00 10.62
N ILE A 251 -18.91 -8.97 9.62
CA ILE A 251 -18.47 -10.18 8.91
C ILE A 251 -17.81 -11.15 9.88
N VAL A 252 -16.86 -10.70 10.71
CA VAL A 252 -16.16 -11.54 11.70
C VAL A 252 -17.13 -12.21 12.66
N ASN A 253 -18.08 -11.46 13.20
CA ASN A 253 -19.07 -11.97 14.13
C ASN A 253 -19.99 -13.02 13.50
N SER A 254 -20.26 -12.92 12.19
CA SER A 254 -21.05 -13.92 11.46
C SER A 254 -20.35 -15.29 11.38
N LEU A 255 -19.01 -15.33 11.44
CA LEU A 255 -18.21 -16.55 11.37
C LEU A 255 -18.19 -17.35 12.67
N LYS A 256 -18.65 -16.78 13.80
CA LYS A 256 -18.66 -17.41 15.13
C LYS A 256 -17.27 -18.01 15.48
N PRO A 257 -16.22 -17.19 15.54
CA PRO A 257 -14.85 -17.65 15.77
C PRO A 257 -14.65 -18.23 17.17
N ASP A 258 -13.81 -19.25 17.28
CA ASP A 258 -13.30 -19.71 18.57
C ASP A 258 -12.34 -18.65 19.14
N ILE A 259 -11.45 -18.12 18.31
CA ILE A 259 -10.64 -16.94 18.62
C ILE A 259 -10.55 -15.98 17.44
N VAL A 260 -10.31 -14.71 17.74
CA VAL A 260 -9.94 -13.71 16.74
C VAL A 260 -8.51 -13.24 17.01
N VAL A 261 -7.71 -13.15 15.96
CA VAL A 261 -6.32 -12.67 16.04
C VAL A 261 -6.18 -11.46 15.11
N MET A 262 -5.65 -10.36 15.65
CA MET A 262 -5.27 -9.17 14.88
C MET A 262 -3.74 -9.18 14.76
N THR A 263 -3.23 -9.50 13.57
CA THR A 263 -1.80 -9.74 13.34
C THR A 263 -1.03 -8.52 12.87
N GLY A 264 -1.33 -7.34 13.43
CA GLY A 264 -0.61 -6.08 13.18
C GLY A 264 -1.20 -5.18 12.10
N ASP A 265 -0.75 -3.93 12.08
CA ASP A 265 -1.15 -2.87 11.15
C ASP A 265 -2.65 -2.56 11.20
N LEU A 266 -3.14 -2.32 12.42
CA LEU A 266 -4.51 -1.86 12.67
C LEU A 266 -4.67 -0.38 12.28
N VAL A 267 -3.63 0.44 12.47
CA VAL A 267 -3.72 1.91 12.45
C VAL A 267 -2.51 2.60 11.83
N ASP A 268 -2.72 3.80 11.26
CA ASP A 268 -1.67 4.65 10.69
C ASP A 268 -1.38 5.94 11.52
N GLY A 269 -2.02 6.07 12.68
CA GLY A 269 -1.97 7.25 13.55
C GLY A 269 -1.98 6.91 15.05
N SER A 270 -1.80 7.92 15.90
CA SER A 270 -1.78 7.75 17.37
C SER A 270 -3.17 7.43 17.93
N VAL A 271 -3.21 6.86 19.14
CA VAL A 271 -4.44 6.55 19.89
C VAL A 271 -5.31 7.79 20.03
N GLN A 272 -4.70 8.94 20.33
CA GLN A 272 -5.41 10.21 20.48
C GLN A 272 -6.26 10.55 19.24
N LYS A 273 -5.78 10.23 18.04
CA LYS A 273 -6.44 10.55 16.78
C LYS A 273 -7.44 9.49 16.34
N LEU A 274 -7.22 8.22 16.69
CA LEU A 274 -7.90 7.08 16.08
C LEU A 274 -8.65 6.17 17.06
N LYS A 275 -8.62 6.43 18.37
CA LYS A 275 -9.37 5.62 19.36
C LYS A 275 -10.85 5.43 19.00
N ASP A 276 -11.50 6.49 18.50
CA ASP A 276 -12.92 6.45 18.15
C ASP A 276 -13.15 5.65 16.86
N ALA A 277 -12.16 5.63 15.95
CA ALA A 277 -12.19 4.80 14.76
C ALA A 277 -12.02 3.31 15.07
N VAL A 278 -11.18 2.98 16.07
CA VAL A 278 -10.83 1.61 16.48
C VAL A 278 -11.89 1.00 17.41
N ALA A 279 -12.69 1.81 18.11
CA ALA A 279 -13.67 1.35 19.09
C ALA A 279 -14.57 0.17 18.66
N PRO A 280 -15.01 0.01 17.38
CA PRO A 280 -15.76 -1.18 16.96
C PRO A 280 -15.04 -2.52 17.20
N MET A 281 -13.71 -2.56 17.34
CA MET A 281 -12.96 -3.76 17.72
C MET A 281 -13.44 -4.36 19.05
N GLN A 282 -14.03 -3.54 19.94
CA GLN A 282 -14.62 -4.02 21.19
C GLN A 282 -15.76 -5.03 20.93
N ASP A 283 -16.54 -4.81 19.88
CA ASP A 283 -17.76 -5.55 19.56
C ASP A 283 -17.52 -6.91 18.88
N ILE A 284 -16.26 -7.24 18.58
CA ILE A 284 -15.89 -8.58 18.11
C ILE A 284 -16.19 -9.61 19.20
N LYS A 285 -16.85 -10.69 18.81
CA LYS A 285 -17.25 -11.82 19.65
C LYS A 285 -16.45 -13.06 19.27
N SER A 286 -15.91 -13.73 20.28
CA SER A 286 -15.25 -15.03 20.13
C SER A 286 -15.41 -15.86 21.41
N VAL A 287 -15.22 -17.17 21.31
CA VAL A 287 -15.43 -18.10 22.43
C VAL A 287 -14.28 -18.03 23.46
N HIS A 288 -13.04 -17.93 22.99
CA HIS A 288 -11.82 -18.04 23.80
C HIS A 288 -10.97 -16.78 23.83
N GLY A 289 -11.46 -15.68 23.26
CA GLY A 289 -10.86 -14.35 23.37
C GLY A 289 -10.34 -13.77 22.04
N LYS A 290 -9.83 -12.55 22.14
CA LYS A 290 -9.30 -11.76 21.03
C LYS A 290 -7.84 -11.45 21.32
N PHE A 291 -6.97 -11.60 20.33
CA PHE A 291 -5.52 -11.47 20.51
C PHE A 291 -4.96 -10.41 19.56
N PHE A 292 -3.95 -9.69 20.02
CA PHE A 292 -3.33 -8.59 19.26
C PHE A 292 -1.81 -8.68 19.34
N ILE A 293 -1.16 -8.49 18.20
CA ILE A 293 0.26 -8.11 18.10
C ILE A 293 0.36 -6.81 17.30
N ALA A 294 1.40 -6.01 17.56
CA ALA A 294 1.70 -4.86 16.73
C ALA A 294 2.31 -5.30 15.38
N GLY A 295 1.98 -4.58 14.32
CA GLY A 295 2.73 -4.55 13.07
C GLY A 295 3.66 -3.34 13.05
N ASN A 296 4.33 -3.11 11.92
CA ASN A 296 5.29 -2.02 11.80
C ASN A 296 4.62 -0.65 11.89
N HIS A 297 3.35 -0.50 11.49
CA HIS A 297 2.67 0.79 11.50
C HIS A 297 2.39 1.31 12.91
N GLU A 298 2.08 0.44 13.88
CA GLU A 298 1.96 0.84 15.27
C GLU A 298 3.27 1.49 15.79
N TYR A 299 4.44 0.95 15.40
CA TYR A 299 5.74 1.57 15.73
C TYR A 299 6.01 2.85 14.93
N TYR A 300 5.58 2.94 13.67
CA TYR A 300 5.71 4.15 12.84
C TYR A 300 4.87 5.31 13.37
N THR A 301 3.86 5.04 14.18
CA THR A 301 3.06 6.09 14.83
C THR A 301 3.80 6.82 15.94
N GLY A 302 4.83 6.18 16.54
CA GLY A 302 5.46 6.69 17.77
C GLY A 302 4.69 6.35 19.04
N ASP A 303 3.62 5.54 18.96
CA ASP A 303 2.58 5.43 20.00
C ASP A 303 2.21 3.97 20.36
N VAL A 304 3.11 3.02 20.07
CA VAL A 304 2.84 1.56 20.19
C VAL A 304 2.41 1.13 21.60
N ASP A 305 3.02 1.67 22.66
CA ASP A 305 2.67 1.31 24.05
C ASP A 305 1.26 1.76 24.41
N ASN A 306 0.84 2.94 23.96
CA ASN A 306 -0.53 3.40 24.14
C ASN A 306 -1.49 2.56 23.32
N TRP A 307 -1.11 2.12 22.11
CA TRP A 307 -1.90 1.16 21.35
C TRP A 307 -2.06 -0.18 22.06
N TYR A 308 -0.99 -0.72 22.66
CA TYR A 308 -1.08 -1.92 23.49
C TYR A 308 -2.02 -1.73 24.67
N ASN A 309 -1.96 -0.60 25.37
CA ASN A 309 -2.87 -0.33 26.49
C ASN A 309 -4.31 -0.18 26.01
N HIS A 310 -4.54 0.55 24.92
CA HIS A 310 -5.88 0.76 24.38
C HIS A 310 -6.51 -0.54 23.87
N MET A 311 -5.75 -1.41 23.20
CA MET A 311 -6.26 -2.71 22.77
C MET A 311 -6.64 -3.60 23.97
N LYS A 312 -5.91 -3.52 25.09
CA LYS A 312 -6.31 -4.19 26.34
C LYS A 312 -7.62 -3.65 26.89
N GLU A 313 -7.84 -2.34 26.85
CA GLU A 313 -9.11 -1.70 27.26
C GLU A 313 -10.30 -2.19 26.41
N LEU A 314 -10.08 -2.45 25.11
CA LEU A 314 -11.07 -3.03 24.19
C LEU A 314 -11.25 -4.56 24.35
N GLY A 315 -10.60 -5.16 25.35
CA GLY A 315 -10.72 -6.57 25.71
C GLY A 315 -9.83 -7.52 24.90
N TYR A 316 -8.76 -7.03 24.27
CA TYR A 316 -7.77 -7.88 23.61
C TYR A 316 -6.66 -8.29 24.56
N ILE A 317 -6.19 -9.53 24.40
CA ILE A 317 -4.96 -10.00 25.02
C ILE A 317 -3.82 -9.65 24.07
N VAL A 318 -2.98 -8.70 24.49
CA VAL A 318 -1.78 -8.31 23.74
C VAL A 318 -0.69 -9.35 23.97
N LEU A 319 -0.17 -9.93 22.88
CA LEU A 319 0.90 -10.93 22.88
C LEU A 319 2.24 -10.29 22.50
N HIS A 320 2.70 -9.37 23.34
CA HIS A 320 4.02 -8.72 23.20
C HIS A 320 5.11 -9.73 23.62
N ASN A 321 5.75 -10.40 22.65
CA ASN A 321 6.74 -11.48 22.87
C ASN A 321 6.34 -12.49 23.94
N THR A 322 5.07 -12.90 23.94
CA THR A 322 4.46 -13.73 24.98
C THR A 322 3.53 -14.77 24.37
N ASN A 323 3.14 -15.75 25.17
CA ASN A 323 2.24 -16.81 24.75
C ASN A 323 1.14 -17.09 25.77
N ILE A 324 0.14 -17.82 25.30
CA ILE A 324 -0.98 -18.30 26.08
C ILE A 324 -1.42 -19.67 25.59
N LYS A 325 -1.93 -20.51 26.50
CA LYS A 325 -2.49 -21.82 26.16
C LYS A 325 -3.99 -21.72 25.93
N LEU A 326 -4.47 -22.30 24.84
CA LEU A 326 -5.87 -22.28 24.43
C LEU A 326 -6.40 -23.69 24.17
N PRO A 327 -7.67 -24.00 24.50
CA PRO A 327 -8.65 -23.18 25.24
C PRO A 327 -8.24 -22.92 26.70
N ARG A 328 -8.63 -21.76 27.27
CA ARG A 328 -8.17 -21.33 28.62
C ARG A 328 -8.82 -22.07 29.78
N THR A 329 -10.06 -22.56 29.62
CA THR A 329 -10.86 -23.13 30.70
C THR A 329 -11.61 -24.37 30.22
N GLY A 330 -11.92 -25.29 31.14
CA GLY A 330 -12.79 -26.44 30.84
C GLY A 330 -12.14 -27.56 30.03
N VAL A 331 -10.82 -27.52 29.81
CA VAL A 331 -10.07 -28.54 29.07
C VAL A 331 -8.84 -28.99 29.84
N LYS A 332 -8.42 -30.25 29.65
CA LYS A 332 -7.16 -30.75 30.21
C LYS A 332 -5.99 -30.08 29.48
N ALA A 333 -4.84 -29.95 30.14
CA ALA A 333 -3.64 -29.38 29.53
C ALA A 333 -3.29 -30.04 28.18
N ALA A 334 -3.39 -31.37 28.08
CA ALA A 334 -3.14 -32.13 26.85
C ALA A 334 -4.12 -31.84 25.68
N GLN A 335 -5.17 -31.06 25.91
CA GLN A 335 -6.17 -30.66 24.90
C GLN A 335 -6.00 -29.20 24.46
N GLN A 336 -4.88 -28.58 24.81
CA GLN A 336 -4.56 -27.20 24.46
C GLN A 336 -3.52 -27.12 23.34
N PHE A 337 -3.44 -25.96 22.70
CA PHE A 337 -2.31 -25.53 21.88
C PHE A 337 -1.72 -24.23 22.45
N CYS A 338 -0.45 -23.96 22.12
CA CYS A 338 0.19 -22.70 22.46
C CYS A 338 -0.08 -21.67 21.36
N LEU A 339 -0.65 -20.51 21.71
CA LEU A 339 -0.71 -19.34 20.86
C LEU A 339 0.34 -18.34 21.33
N ALA A 340 1.32 -18.03 20.49
CA ALA A 340 2.37 -17.06 20.78
C ALA A 340 2.27 -15.84 19.86
N GLY A 341 2.73 -14.69 20.34
CA GLY A 341 2.90 -13.48 19.53
C GLY A 341 4.33 -12.97 19.65
N VAL A 342 4.86 -12.48 18.54
CA VAL A 342 6.20 -11.90 18.45
C VAL A 342 6.07 -10.48 17.90
N ASP A 343 6.80 -9.55 18.51
CA ASP A 343 6.83 -8.14 18.10
C ASP A 343 7.43 -7.95 16.70
N ASP A 344 7.11 -6.83 16.07
CA ASP A 344 7.59 -6.50 14.73
C ASP A 344 9.08 -6.16 14.69
N ILE A 345 9.77 -6.56 13.61
CA ILE A 345 11.21 -6.33 13.41
C ILE A 345 11.58 -4.84 13.29
N ASP A 346 10.67 -4.00 12.81
CA ASP A 346 10.94 -2.58 12.65
C ASP A 346 11.09 -1.84 13.98
N ALA A 347 10.57 -2.41 15.07
CA ALA A 347 10.84 -1.90 16.41
C ALA A 347 12.35 -1.83 16.72
N VAL A 348 13.13 -2.81 16.24
CA VAL A 348 14.60 -2.84 16.39
C VAL A 348 15.24 -1.74 15.54
N HIS A 349 14.85 -1.62 14.27
CA HIS A 349 15.37 -0.60 13.36
C HIS A 349 15.08 0.82 13.84
N LEU A 350 13.93 1.02 14.50
CA LEU A 350 13.51 2.29 15.07
C LEU A 350 14.14 2.57 16.45
N GLY A 351 14.75 1.56 17.08
CA GLY A 351 15.42 1.67 18.38
C GLY A 351 14.47 1.69 19.58
N TYR A 352 13.34 0.99 19.50
CA TYR A 352 12.44 0.80 20.65
C TYR A 352 13.04 -0.19 21.64
N HIS A 353 13.38 0.28 22.85
CA HIS A 353 13.89 -0.58 23.92
C HIS A 353 12.79 -1.50 24.46
N GLY A 354 13.10 -2.79 24.63
CA GLY A 354 12.15 -3.79 25.12
C GLY A 354 11.17 -4.30 24.05
N HIS A 355 11.29 -3.80 22.82
CA HIS A 355 10.51 -4.26 21.67
C HIS A 355 11.40 -4.94 20.63
N GLY A 356 10.72 -5.49 19.62
CA GLY A 356 11.33 -6.26 18.55
C GLY A 356 11.18 -7.76 18.79
N PRO A 357 11.45 -8.58 17.76
CA PRO A 357 11.19 -10.01 17.83
C PRO A 357 12.05 -10.68 18.92
N ASP A 358 11.40 -11.19 19.97
CA ASP A 358 12.04 -12.04 20.98
C ASP A 358 11.39 -13.43 20.96
N ILE A 359 11.98 -14.30 20.14
CA ILE A 359 11.46 -15.65 19.87
C ILE A 359 11.56 -16.53 21.13
N ASP A 360 12.64 -16.38 21.90
CA ASP A 360 12.86 -17.15 23.11
C ASP A 360 11.83 -16.79 24.20
N ALA A 361 11.60 -15.49 24.43
CA ALA A 361 10.57 -15.04 25.35
C ALA A 361 9.17 -15.52 24.92
N ALA A 362 8.88 -15.45 23.62
CA ALA A 362 7.58 -15.85 23.08
C ALA A 362 7.33 -17.36 23.15
N LEU A 363 8.35 -18.22 23.00
CA LEU A 363 8.16 -19.66 22.79
C LEU A 363 8.70 -20.57 23.89
N SER A 364 9.60 -20.11 24.77
CA SER A 364 10.25 -20.97 25.78
C SER A 364 9.30 -21.67 26.75
N SER A 365 8.13 -21.08 27.04
CA SER A 365 7.10 -21.69 27.89
C SER A 365 6.05 -22.51 27.13
N CYS A 366 6.15 -22.61 25.80
CA CYS A 366 5.31 -23.50 25.02
C CYS A 366 5.79 -24.96 25.18
N ASP A 367 4.86 -25.88 25.39
CA ASP A 367 5.16 -27.31 25.49
C ASP A 367 5.46 -27.88 24.08
N PRO A 368 6.66 -28.44 23.83
CA PRO A 368 7.03 -28.96 22.51
C PRO A 368 6.20 -30.19 22.09
N THR A 369 5.45 -30.80 23.00
CA THR A 369 4.54 -31.90 22.68
C THR A 369 3.20 -31.42 22.14
N GLN A 370 2.83 -30.17 22.38
CA GLN A 370 1.57 -29.55 21.96
C GLN A 370 1.71 -28.82 20.62
N PRO A 371 0.59 -28.59 19.90
CA PRO A 371 0.62 -27.71 18.75
C PRO A 371 1.00 -26.27 19.11
N VAL A 372 1.74 -25.61 18.24
CA VAL A 372 2.15 -24.21 18.41
C VAL A 372 1.73 -23.38 17.21
N VAL A 373 0.92 -22.35 17.46
CA VAL A 373 0.51 -21.32 16.50
C VAL A 373 1.17 -20.01 16.89
N VAL A 374 1.82 -19.34 15.95
CA VAL A 374 2.53 -18.08 16.19
C VAL A 374 1.94 -16.97 15.35
N LEU A 375 1.73 -15.81 15.96
CA LEU A 375 1.38 -14.56 15.29
C LEU A 375 2.68 -13.78 15.08
N ALA A 376 2.99 -13.46 13.82
CA ALA A 376 4.12 -12.62 13.47
C ALA A 376 3.73 -11.79 12.25
N HIS A 377 3.70 -10.46 12.40
CA HIS A 377 3.16 -9.58 11.37
C HIS A 377 3.90 -9.75 10.03
N GLN A 378 5.25 -9.66 10.04
CA GLN A 378 6.06 -9.78 8.82
C GLN A 378 6.46 -11.23 8.50
N PRO A 379 6.34 -11.66 7.21
CA PRO A 379 6.85 -12.96 6.75
C PRO A 379 8.36 -13.19 6.99
N ARG A 380 9.13 -12.11 7.11
CA ARG A 380 10.56 -12.18 7.45
C ARG A 380 10.79 -12.74 8.85
N VAL A 381 10.02 -12.28 9.83
CA VAL A 381 10.06 -12.81 11.20
C VAL A 381 9.54 -14.25 11.22
N ALA A 382 8.50 -14.56 10.44
CA ALA A 382 8.03 -15.94 10.28
C ALA A 382 9.15 -16.87 9.81
N LYS A 383 9.99 -16.44 8.85
CA LYS A 383 11.15 -17.21 8.40
C LYS A 383 12.18 -17.42 9.51
N THR A 384 12.49 -16.38 10.29
CA THR A 384 13.41 -16.50 11.45
C THR A 384 12.88 -17.47 12.51
N ILE A 385 11.58 -17.45 12.79
CA ILE A 385 10.93 -18.39 13.71
C ILE A 385 11.04 -19.83 13.20
N LEU A 386 10.78 -20.06 11.91
CA LEU A 386 10.89 -21.38 11.29
C LEU A 386 12.31 -21.95 11.27
N ASP A 387 13.33 -21.08 11.29
CA ASP A 387 14.74 -21.47 11.34
C ASP A 387 15.26 -21.65 12.78
N SER A 388 14.42 -21.37 13.79
CA SER A 388 14.74 -21.60 15.20
C SER A 388 14.64 -23.08 15.58
N SER A 389 15.10 -23.42 16.79
CA SER A 389 14.99 -24.78 17.35
C SER A 389 13.60 -25.12 17.89
N TYR A 390 12.69 -24.14 17.98
CA TYR A 390 11.36 -24.36 18.54
C TYR A 390 10.45 -25.10 17.57
N ARG A 391 9.61 -25.96 18.13
CA ARG A 391 8.50 -26.53 17.36
C ARG A 391 7.48 -25.43 17.06
N VAL A 392 7.20 -25.24 15.77
CA VAL A 392 6.12 -24.38 15.29
C VAL A 392 5.31 -25.13 14.24
N ASP A 393 3.99 -25.15 14.38
CA ASP A 393 3.10 -25.87 13.46
C ASP A 393 2.39 -24.91 12.49
N LEU A 394 2.08 -23.68 12.91
CA LEU A 394 1.46 -22.65 12.07
C LEU A 394 1.97 -21.25 12.44
N ILE A 395 2.27 -20.42 11.43
CA ILE A 395 2.51 -18.98 11.58
C ILE A 395 1.47 -18.20 10.77
N LEU A 396 0.85 -17.21 11.40
CA LEU A 396 -0.08 -16.28 10.76
C LEU A 396 0.59 -14.91 10.62
N SER A 397 0.65 -14.44 9.37
CA SER A 397 1.29 -13.17 8.99
C SER A 397 0.41 -12.33 8.07
N GLY A 398 0.74 -11.04 7.98
CA GLY A 398 0.15 -10.05 7.09
C GLY A 398 1.24 -9.31 6.32
N HIS A 399 1.24 -7.98 6.41
CA HIS A 399 2.28 -7.04 5.95
C HIS A 399 2.42 -6.88 4.43
N THR A 400 2.33 -7.96 3.66
CA THR A 400 2.65 -7.90 2.23
C THR A 400 1.54 -7.24 1.42
N HIS A 401 0.31 -7.25 1.92
CA HIS A 401 -0.91 -6.91 1.20
C HIS A 401 -1.10 -7.68 -0.12
N GLY A 402 -0.41 -8.80 -0.36
CA GLY A 402 -0.29 -9.37 -1.70
C GLY A 402 0.24 -8.35 -2.72
N GLY A 403 1.04 -7.38 -2.27
CA GLY A 403 1.55 -6.29 -3.08
C GLY A 403 0.60 -5.12 -3.34
N GLN A 404 -0.63 -5.16 -2.81
CA GLN A 404 -1.73 -4.18 -2.95
C GLN A 404 -2.14 -3.84 -4.40
N MET A 405 -1.21 -3.34 -5.20
CA MET A 405 -1.41 -3.01 -6.60
C MET A 405 -0.13 -3.25 -7.42
N PHE A 406 -0.28 -3.80 -8.62
CA PHE A 406 0.79 -3.80 -9.62
C PHE A 406 1.30 -2.37 -9.87
N PRO A 407 2.60 -2.08 -9.99
CA PRO A 407 3.72 -3.03 -9.99
C PRO A 407 4.35 -3.28 -8.60
N MET A 408 3.82 -2.69 -7.52
CA MET A 408 4.39 -2.85 -6.17
C MET A 408 4.46 -4.32 -5.74
N MET A 409 3.52 -5.13 -6.25
CA MET A 409 3.51 -6.58 -6.18
C MET A 409 4.85 -7.25 -6.52
N ILE A 410 5.58 -6.74 -7.50
CA ILE A 410 6.89 -7.30 -7.88
C ILE A 410 7.89 -7.11 -6.73
N GLY A 411 7.94 -5.92 -6.14
CA GLY A 411 8.82 -5.64 -5.01
C GLY A 411 8.45 -6.48 -3.79
N ALA A 412 7.16 -6.53 -3.43
CA ALA A 412 6.68 -7.33 -2.31
C ALA A 412 7.01 -8.82 -2.48
N TYR A 413 6.88 -9.37 -3.69
CA TYR A 413 7.24 -10.76 -4.00
C TYR A 413 8.75 -11.03 -3.89
N LEU A 414 9.60 -10.11 -4.35
CA LEU A 414 11.06 -10.30 -4.35
C LEU A 414 11.69 -10.14 -2.97
N ILE A 415 11.06 -9.36 -2.08
CA ILE A 415 11.64 -8.91 -0.81
C ILE A 415 11.21 -9.79 0.38
N ASN A 416 10.11 -10.54 0.24
CA ASN A 416 9.55 -11.38 1.30
C ASN A 416 9.78 -12.87 1.03
N PRO A 417 10.17 -13.66 2.05
CA PRO A 417 10.35 -15.10 1.90
C PRO A 417 9.03 -15.84 1.60
N PHE A 418 7.92 -15.29 2.07
CA PHE A 418 6.56 -15.75 1.77
C PHE A 418 5.75 -14.53 1.33
N PHE A 419 5.06 -14.65 0.19
CA PHE A 419 4.43 -13.50 -0.46
C PHE A 419 2.94 -13.38 -0.11
N ALA A 420 2.13 -14.39 -0.41
CA ALA A 420 0.70 -14.42 -0.12
C ALA A 420 0.16 -15.86 -0.14
N GLY A 421 -0.81 -16.17 0.72
CA GLY A 421 -1.44 -17.47 0.81
C GLY A 421 -0.73 -18.47 1.73
N LEU A 422 -1.09 -19.74 1.59
CA LEU A 422 -0.60 -20.84 2.43
C LEU A 422 0.68 -21.46 1.87
N TYR A 423 1.72 -21.52 2.69
CA TYR A 423 2.99 -22.18 2.41
C TYR A 423 3.19 -23.34 3.38
N GLN A 424 3.71 -24.45 2.87
CA GLN A 424 4.20 -25.54 3.70
C GLN A 424 5.73 -25.47 3.78
N TYR A 425 6.27 -25.52 4.99
CA TYR A 425 7.71 -25.47 5.26
C TYR A 425 8.19 -26.80 5.84
N GLN A 426 9.22 -27.37 5.20
CA GLN A 426 9.87 -28.63 5.59
C GLN A 426 8.88 -29.78 5.88
N GLY A 427 7.75 -29.80 5.18
CA GLY A 427 6.74 -30.86 5.28
C GLY A 427 6.03 -30.95 6.63
N ARG A 428 6.20 -30.01 7.55
CA ARG A 428 5.60 -30.02 8.90
C ARG A 428 4.87 -28.73 9.25
N SER A 429 5.51 -27.59 9.06
CA SER A 429 5.03 -26.28 9.50
C SER A 429 4.31 -25.56 8.38
N TYR A 430 3.39 -24.68 8.73
CA TYR A 430 2.66 -23.85 7.77
C TYR A 430 2.89 -22.37 8.05
N VAL A 431 2.93 -21.57 6.98
CA VAL A 431 2.88 -20.10 7.06
C VAL A 431 1.71 -19.65 6.21
N TYR A 432 0.79 -18.92 6.81
CA TYR A 432 -0.26 -18.24 6.07
C TYR A 432 0.02 -16.74 6.05
N VAL A 433 0.17 -16.18 4.85
CA VAL A 433 0.35 -14.73 4.65
C VAL A 433 -0.93 -14.17 4.06
N SER A 434 -1.64 -13.36 4.84
CA SER A 434 -2.85 -12.70 4.38
C SER A 434 -2.54 -11.56 3.41
N GLU A 435 -3.41 -11.36 2.42
CA GLU A 435 -3.33 -10.22 1.49
C GLU A 435 -3.84 -8.90 2.11
N GLY A 436 -4.18 -8.91 3.40
CA GLY A 436 -4.66 -7.74 4.16
C GLY A 436 -6.18 -7.65 4.21
N THR A 437 -6.72 -7.25 5.36
CA THR A 437 -8.16 -7.10 5.55
C THR A 437 -8.74 -5.88 4.83
N VAL A 438 -7.99 -4.77 4.73
CA VAL A 438 -8.43 -3.60 3.97
C VAL A 438 -7.35 -3.17 2.98
N TYR A 439 -6.72 -2.01 3.11
CA TYR A 439 -5.65 -1.54 2.24
C TYR A 439 -4.91 -0.43 2.97
N TRP A 440 -3.64 -0.23 2.64
CA TRP A 440 -2.83 0.84 3.19
C TRP A 440 -2.88 2.07 2.28
N GLY A 441 -3.33 3.21 2.81
CA GLY A 441 -3.20 4.54 2.20
C GLY A 441 -3.87 4.71 0.84
N ILE A 442 -3.30 4.14 -0.22
CA ILE A 442 -3.83 4.17 -1.58
C ILE A 442 -5.06 3.25 -1.68
N PRO A 443 -6.27 3.78 -1.94
CA PRO A 443 -7.49 2.99 -2.00
C PRO A 443 -7.60 2.24 -3.35
N MET A 444 -6.63 1.39 -3.68
CA MET A 444 -6.62 0.60 -4.91
C MET A 444 -6.16 -0.83 -4.66
N ARG A 445 -6.91 -1.80 -5.22
CA ARG A 445 -6.54 -3.22 -5.23
C ARG A 445 -6.42 -3.72 -6.68
N ILE A 446 -5.18 -3.93 -7.16
CA ILE A 446 -4.90 -4.34 -8.55
C ILE A 446 -3.96 -5.56 -8.55
N GLY A 447 -4.51 -6.75 -8.76
CA GLY A 447 -3.74 -8.00 -8.68
C GLY A 447 -3.59 -8.57 -7.26
N SER A 448 -4.26 -7.97 -6.27
CA SER A 448 -4.45 -8.49 -4.91
C SER A 448 -5.95 -8.42 -4.53
N SER A 449 -6.28 -9.01 -3.39
CA SER A 449 -7.61 -9.08 -2.79
C SER A 449 -7.60 -8.61 -1.34
N MET A 450 -8.77 -8.24 -0.83
CA MET A 450 -8.98 -7.96 0.59
C MET A 450 -9.62 -9.17 1.22
N GLU A 451 -9.09 -9.64 2.34
CA GLU A 451 -9.56 -10.87 2.97
C GLU A 451 -9.69 -10.80 4.49
N ILE A 452 -10.71 -11.47 4.99
CA ILE A 452 -10.80 -11.93 6.38
C ILE A 452 -10.52 -13.44 6.32
N THR A 453 -9.45 -13.89 6.97
CA THR A 453 -9.03 -15.28 6.85
C THR A 453 -9.67 -16.11 7.95
N GLU A 454 -10.41 -17.15 7.57
CA GLU A 454 -10.92 -18.16 8.49
C GLU A 454 -10.02 -19.39 8.42
N VAL A 455 -9.20 -19.59 9.44
CA VAL A 455 -8.33 -20.76 9.56
C VAL A 455 -9.03 -21.84 10.37
N LEU A 456 -9.19 -23.02 9.77
CA LEU A 456 -9.72 -24.21 10.43
C LEU A 456 -8.57 -25.17 10.71
N LEU A 457 -8.34 -25.47 12.00
CA LEU A 457 -7.35 -26.47 12.37
C LEU A 457 -7.92 -27.88 12.14
N THR A 458 -7.19 -28.71 11.39
CA THR A 458 -7.59 -30.11 11.14
C THR A 458 -6.49 -31.05 11.62
N ASN A 459 -6.87 -32.28 11.95
CA ASN A 459 -5.89 -33.31 12.23
C ASN A 459 -5.09 -33.70 10.97
N ARG A 460 -3.83 -34.06 11.20
CA ARG A 460 -2.93 -34.59 10.18
C ARG A 460 -2.68 -36.07 10.36
#